data_AF-A0A1X6N0D8-F1
#
_entry.id   AF-A0A1X6N0D8-F1
#
_cell.length_a   1.000
_cell.length_b   1.000
_cell.length_c   1.000
_cell.angle_alpha   90.00
_cell.angle_beta   90.00
_cell.angle_gamma   90.00
#
_symmetry.space_group_name_H-M   'P 1'
#
loop_
_entity.id
_entity.type
_entity.pdbx_description
1 polymer ?
#
loop_
_entity_poly.entity_id
_entity_poly.type
_entity_poly.pdbx_seq_one_letter_code
_entity_poly.pdbx_strand_id
1 'polypeptide(L)'
;MSRHFRVYIPIRLGLLVLPLCSLALLSFLAYVFWATVQGFPDSTYTHTTKIAISASAVLVTTLAPFSLIAILAAATRSLHITRTYWYMSWPLALFALATTPVVINIAWDEQTCPLMETGGGVRPDCALLRDTLRGAPSVIVTALMGTALVLQVYMIVLSRRYIEQLEESREGRRGQYMRVSTEVGKDLFDAHEPYPYAEPYSAFRHSDDTA
;
A
#
# COMPACT_ATOMS: atom_id res chain seq x y z
N MET A 1 31.80 8.62 9.95
CA MET A 1 30.83 8.64 8.83
C MET A 1 29.80 7.53 9.04
N SER A 2 28.52 7.90 9.13
CA SER A 2 27.39 7.05 9.54
C SER A 2 27.12 5.87 8.61
N ARG A 3 27.26 4.65 9.13
CA ARG A 3 26.84 3.40 8.44
C ARG A 3 25.33 3.15 8.54
N HIS A 4 24.59 3.92 9.34
CA HIS A 4 23.14 3.73 9.52
C HIS A 4 22.29 4.31 8.37
N PHE A 5 22.79 5.26 7.58
CA PHE A 5 21.98 5.88 6.51
C PHE A 5 21.65 4.94 5.33
N ARG A 6 22.35 3.83 5.13
CA ARG A 6 22.12 2.94 3.97
C ARG A 6 20.92 2.00 4.10
N VAL A 7 20.45 1.70 5.31
CA VAL A 7 19.35 0.72 5.52
C VAL A 7 17.96 1.36 5.32
N TYR A 8 17.85 2.69 5.39
CA TYR A 8 16.54 3.39 5.31
C TYR A 8 16.04 3.66 3.88
N ILE A 9 16.92 3.59 2.88
CA ILE A 9 16.59 3.90 1.47
C ILE A 9 15.64 2.87 0.83
N PRO A 10 15.83 1.54 0.95
CA PRO A 10 14.99 0.57 0.25
C PRO A 10 13.54 0.56 0.75
N ILE A 11 13.33 0.74 2.06
CA ILE A 11 11.97 0.75 2.64
C ILE A 11 11.20 1.98 2.19
N ARG A 12 11.86 3.14 2.14
CA ARG A 12 11.24 4.38 1.68
C ARG A 12 10.91 4.35 0.18
N LEU A 13 11.79 3.75 -0.63
CA LEU A 13 11.53 3.52 -2.05
C LEU A 13 10.32 2.59 -2.22
N GLY A 14 10.26 1.50 -1.46
CA GLY A 14 9.10 0.60 -1.45
C GLY A 14 7.80 1.33 -1.13
N LEU A 15 7.80 2.17 -0.09
CA LEU A 15 6.64 2.95 0.34
C LEU A 15 6.19 4.03 -0.66
N LEU A 16 7.00 4.33 -1.67
CA LEU A 16 6.69 5.28 -2.74
C LEU A 16 6.25 4.55 -4.02
N VAL A 17 6.99 3.52 -4.42
CA VAL A 17 6.76 2.79 -5.69
C VAL A 17 5.55 1.86 -5.59
N LEU A 18 5.41 1.11 -4.49
CA LEU A 18 4.31 0.15 -4.33
C LEU A 18 2.92 0.81 -4.35
N PRO A 19 2.68 1.94 -3.66
CA PRO A 19 1.39 2.60 -3.78
C PRO A 19 1.16 3.25 -5.15
N LEU A 20 2.19 3.65 -5.89
CA LEU A 20 2.02 4.07 -7.29
C LEU A 20 1.56 2.90 -8.17
N CYS A 21 2.18 1.72 -8.01
CA CYS A 21 1.75 0.51 -8.71
C CYS A 21 0.33 0.09 -8.31
N SER A 22 -0.01 0.17 -7.02
CA SER A 22 -1.36 -0.16 -6.57
C SER A 22 -2.39 0.86 -7.07
N LEU A 23 -2.06 2.16 -7.12
CA LEU A 23 -2.91 3.19 -7.72
C LEU A 23 -3.21 2.84 -9.18
N ALA A 24 -2.18 2.57 -9.98
CA ALA A 24 -2.35 2.23 -11.39
C ALA A 24 -3.21 0.97 -11.58
N LEU A 25 -2.96 -0.08 -10.81
CA LEU A 25 -3.74 -1.33 -10.85
C LEU A 25 -5.20 -1.11 -10.44
N LEU A 26 -5.45 -0.40 -9.33
CA LEU A 26 -6.80 -0.12 -8.85
C LEU A 26 -7.57 0.80 -9.79
N SER A 27 -6.92 1.82 -10.36
CA SER A 27 -7.54 2.70 -11.36
C SER A 27 -7.90 1.94 -12.64
N PHE A 28 -7.04 1.03 -13.10
CA PHE A 28 -7.34 0.16 -14.23
C PHE A 28 -8.51 -0.78 -13.93
N LEU A 29 -8.52 -1.43 -12.77
CA LEU A 29 -9.63 -2.29 -12.34
C LEU A 29 -10.95 -1.51 -12.23
N ALA A 30 -10.92 -0.30 -11.64
CA ALA A 30 -12.09 0.57 -11.55
C ALA A 30 -12.63 0.92 -12.94
N TYR A 31 -11.76 1.26 -13.89
CA TYR A 31 -12.14 1.52 -15.28
C TYR A 31 -12.82 0.31 -15.91
N VAL A 32 -12.26 -0.90 -15.75
CA VAL A 32 -12.85 -2.14 -16.26
C VAL A 32 -14.24 -2.37 -15.64
N PHE A 33 -14.38 -2.23 -14.33
CA PHE A 33 -15.69 -2.40 -13.68
C PHE A 33 -16.72 -1.38 -14.19
N TRP A 34 -16.36 -0.10 -14.30
CA TRP A 34 -17.27 0.91 -14.84
C TRP A 34 -17.64 0.65 -16.31
N ALA A 35 -16.68 0.20 -17.12
CA ALA A 35 -16.95 -0.21 -18.50
C ALA A 35 -17.93 -1.39 -18.56
N THR A 36 -17.79 -2.39 -17.66
CA THR A 36 -18.75 -3.48 -17.58
C THR A 36 -20.14 -2.98 -17.19
N VAL A 37 -20.25 -2.12 -16.16
CA VAL A 37 -21.54 -1.56 -15.70
C VAL A 37 -22.26 -0.80 -16.83
N GLN A 38 -21.54 -0.06 -17.66
CA GLN A 38 -22.11 0.70 -18.78
C GLN A 38 -22.45 -0.17 -19.99
N GLY A 39 -21.72 -1.26 -20.21
CA GLY A 39 -21.89 -2.15 -21.37
C GLY A 39 -23.04 -3.15 -21.26
N PHE A 40 -23.71 -3.27 -20.11
CA PHE A 40 -24.77 -4.26 -19.93
C PHE A 40 -26.14 -3.77 -20.43
N PRO A 41 -26.76 -4.42 -21.44
CA PRO A 41 -28.17 -4.20 -21.75
C PRO A 41 -29.05 -4.71 -20.59
N ASP A 42 -30.09 -3.94 -20.23
CA ASP A 42 -30.91 -4.15 -19.03
C ASP A 42 -31.63 -5.51 -18.94
N SER A 43 -31.62 -6.33 -20.00
CA SER A 43 -32.38 -7.58 -20.12
C SER A 43 -31.62 -8.86 -19.73
N THR A 44 -30.29 -8.83 -19.55
CA THR A 44 -29.48 -10.07 -19.52
C THR A 44 -29.07 -10.53 -18.11
N TYR A 45 -29.13 -9.65 -17.10
CA TYR A 45 -28.64 -9.95 -15.75
C TYR A 45 -29.71 -9.77 -14.68
N THR A 46 -29.63 -10.59 -13.63
CA THR A 46 -30.45 -10.40 -12.43
C THR A 46 -30.07 -9.07 -11.76
N HIS A 47 -31.05 -8.34 -11.22
CA HIS A 47 -30.81 -7.07 -10.52
C HIS A 47 -29.72 -7.18 -9.44
N THR A 48 -29.59 -8.36 -8.82
CA THR A 48 -28.59 -8.68 -7.80
C THR A 48 -27.14 -8.59 -8.29
N THR A 49 -26.82 -9.07 -9.49
CA THR A 49 -25.45 -9.05 -10.03
C THR A 49 -25.05 -7.65 -10.47
N LYS A 50 -25.97 -6.88 -11.06
CA LYS A 50 -25.75 -5.47 -11.40
C LYS A 50 -25.43 -4.63 -10.15
N ILE A 51 -26.13 -4.87 -9.04
CA ILE A 51 -25.85 -4.22 -7.76
C ILE A 51 -24.49 -4.65 -7.21
N ALA A 52 -24.15 -5.94 -7.26
CA ALA A 52 -22.86 -6.42 -6.77
C ALA A 52 -21.66 -5.82 -7.56
N ILE A 53 -21.76 -5.79 -8.89
CA ILE A 53 -20.71 -5.22 -9.75
C ILE A 53 -20.57 -3.71 -9.49
N SER A 54 -21.67 -2.96 -9.48
CA SER A 54 -21.62 -1.52 -9.21
C SER A 54 -21.10 -1.19 -7.82
N ALA A 55 -21.49 -1.95 -6.79
CA ALA A 55 -20.91 -1.84 -5.46
C ALA A 55 -19.39 -2.06 -5.51
N SER A 56 -18.94 -3.14 -6.12
CA SER A 56 -17.50 -3.44 -6.25
C SER A 56 -16.72 -2.34 -6.98
N ALA A 57 -17.31 -1.74 -8.02
CA ALA A 57 -16.72 -0.62 -8.76
C ALA A 57 -16.50 0.61 -7.86
N VAL A 58 -17.51 0.97 -7.08
CA VAL A 58 -17.43 2.08 -6.10
C VAL A 58 -16.32 1.80 -5.10
N LEU A 59 -16.25 0.58 -4.60
CA LEU A 59 -15.29 0.18 -3.57
C LEU A 59 -13.85 0.26 -4.09
N VAL A 60 -13.57 -0.28 -5.28
CA VAL A 60 -12.25 -0.15 -5.93
C VAL A 60 -11.91 1.31 -6.20
N THR A 61 -12.89 2.12 -6.62
CA THR A 61 -12.70 3.56 -6.83
C THR A 61 -12.35 4.27 -5.51
N THR A 62 -12.98 3.90 -4.39
CA THR A 62 -12.66 4.47 -3.07
C THR A 62 -11.31 4.04 -2.53
N LEU A 63 -10.77 2.88 -2.95
CA LEU A 63 -9.44 2.39 -2.55
C LEU A 63 -8.31 3.18 -3.24
N ALA A 64 -8.52 3.67 -4.46
CA ALA A 64 -7.53 4.44 -5.21
C ALA A 64 -6.98 5.66 -4.43
N PRO A 65 -7.79 6.58 -3.86
CA PRO A 65 -7.25 7.72 -3.11
C PRO A 65 -6.46 7.33 -1.84
N PHE A 66 -6.69 6.16 -1.23
CA PHE A 66 -5.89 5.72 -0.09
C PHE A 66 -4.43 5.43 -0.47
N SER A 67 -4.18 5.05 -1.72
CA SER A 67 -2.80 4.91 -2.21
C SER A 67 -2.06 6.24 -2.25
N LEU A 68 -2.76 7.36 -2.50
CA LEU A 68 -2.18 8.71 -2.44
C LEU A 68 -1.78 9.09 -1.01
N ILE A 69 -2.58 8.68 -0.01
CA ILE A 69 -2.25 8.89 1.41
C ILE A 69 -0.96 8.14 1.78
N ALA A 70 -0.75 6.94 1.23
CA ALA A 70 0.49 6.19 1.43
C ALA A 70 1.71 6.95 0.87
N ILE A 71 1.58 7.51 -0.34
CA ILE A 71 2.62 8.33 -0.97
C ILE A 71 2.91 9.58 -0.12
N LEU A 72 1.86 10.24 0.37
CA LEU A 72 1.98 11.40 1.25
C LEU A 72 2.69 11.05 2.57
N ALA A 73 2.39 9.89 3.16
CA ALA A 73 3.06 9.39 4.35
C ALA A 73 4.56 9.15 4.10
N ALA A 74 4.92 8.57 2.95
CA ALA A 74 6.30 8.35 2.53
C ALA A 74 7.07 9.67 2.29
N ALA A 75 6.39 10.66 1.70
CA ALA A 75 6.95 11.97 1.40
C ALA A 75 7.18 12.81 2.66
N THR A 76 6.15 12.96 3.50
CA THR A 76 6.16 13.87 4.66
C THR A 76 7.05 13.42 5.82
N ARG A 77 7.45 12.14 5.86
CA ARG A 77 8.24 11.54 6.97
C ARG A 77 7.60 11.79 8.34
N SER A 78 6.27 11.91 8.38
CA SER A 78 5.54 12.18 9.63
C SER A 78 5.02 10.87 10.23
N LEU A 79 5.31 10.67 11.51
CA LEU A 79 4.89 9.48 12.25
C LEU A 79 3.37 9.41 12.38
N HIS A 80 2.71 10.57 12.60
CA HIS A 80 1.26 10.63 12.74
C HIS A 80 0.52 10.19 11.46
N ILE A 81 0.90 10.70 10.28
CA ILE A 81 0.25 10.32 9.01
C ILE A 81 0.51 8.85 8.69
N THR A 82 1.72 8.35 8.96
CA THR A 82 2.04 6.93 8.73
C THR A 82 1.22 6.02 9.65
N ARG A 83 1.04 6.40 10.92
CA ARG A 83 0.27 5.60 11.88
C ARG A 83 -1.22 5.62 11.57
N THR A 84 -1.80 6.75 11.16
CA THR A 84 -3.20 6.81 10.73
C THR A 84 -3.43 5.99 9.46
N TYR A 85 -2.50 6.05 8.50
CA TYR A 85 -2.53 5.19 7.31
C TYR A 85 -2.53 3.71 7.68
N TRP A 86 -1.66 3.28 8.60
CA TRP A 86 -1.61 1.90 9.06
C TRP A 86 -2.94 1.44 9.68
N TYR A 87 -3.55 2.23 10.56
CA TYR A 87 -4.87 1.90 11.13
C TYR A 87 -5.98 1.84 10.06
N MET A 88 -5.99 2.77 9.10
CA MET A 88 -6.96 2.80 8.01
C MET A 88 -6.79 1.65 7.00
N SER A 89 -5.56 1.14 6.84
CA SER A 89 -5.27 0.08 5.88
C SER A 89 -5.87 -1.28 6.25
N TRP A 90 -6.08 -1.56 7.54
CA TRP A 90 -6.70 -2.79 8.04
C TRP A 90 -8.14 -3.00 7.60
N PRO A 91 -9.10 -2.08 7.86
CA PRO A 91 -10.47 -2.27 7.41
C PRO A 91 -10.56 -2.36 5.89
N LEU A 92 -9.73 -1.62 5.16
CA LEU A 92 -9.65 -1.72 3.70
C LEU A 92 -9.18 -3.10 3.23
N ALA A 93 -8.19 -3.70 3.91
CA ALA A 93 -7.73 -5.04 3.58
C ALA A 93 -8.79 -6.12 3.86
N LEU A 94 -9.48 -6.03 5.00
CA LEU A 94 -10.61 -6.92 5.30
C LEU A 94 -11.72 -6.80 4.26
N PHE A 95 -12.00 -5.57 3.85
CA PHE A 95 -13.00 -5.28 2.86
C PHE A 95 -12.62 -5.81 1.48
N ALA A 96 -11.35 -5.64 1.06
CA ALA A 96 -10.83 -6.24 -0.18
C ALA A 96 -10.88 -7.77 -0.14
N LEU A 97 -10.61 -8.38 1.02
CA LEU A 97 -10.70 -9.83 1.20
C LEU A 97 -12.15 -10.32 1.06
N ALA A 98 -13.12 -9.57 1.57
CA ALA A 98 -14.55 -9.89 1.44
C ALA A 98 -15.08 -9.73 0.01
N THR A 99 -14.59 -8.77 -0.77
CA THR A 99 -15.04 -8.54 -2.16
C THR A 99 -14.40 -9.48 -3.17
N THR A 100 -13.18 -9.95 -2.91
CA THR A 100 -12.43 -10.86 -3.78
C THR A 100 -13.24 -12.10 -4.22
N PRO A 101 -13.87 -12.89 -3.34
CA PRO A 101 -14.65 -14.06 -3.76
C PRO A 101 -15.86 -13.71 -4.63
N VAL A 102 -16.48 -12.55 -4.39
CA VAL A 102 -17.62 -12.08 -5.19
C VAL A 102 -17.17 -11.77 -6.63
N VAL A 103 -16.05 -11.06 -6.77
CA VAL A 103 -15.47 -10.73 -8.08
C VAL A 103 -15.01 -11.99 -8.81
N ILE A 104 -14.38 -12.93 -8.11
CA ILE A 104 -13.97 -14.22 -8.68
C ILE A 104 -15.21 -14.97 -9.17
N ASN A 105 -16.27 -15.06 -8.37
CA ASN A 105 -17.48 -15.77 -8.75
C ASN A 105 -18.10 -15.18 -10.03
N ILE A 106 -18.14 -13.85 -10.15
CA ILE A 106 -18.64 -13.17 -11.35
C ILE A 106 -17.74 -13.42 -12.56
N ALA A 107 -16.42 -13.38 -12.37
CA ALA A 107 -15.45 -13.60 -13.46
C ALA A 107 -15.46 -15.03 -14.00
N TRP A 108 -15.94 -15.99 -13.20
CA TRP A 108 -16.07 -17.40 -13.58
C TRP A 108 -17.48 -17.79 -14.00
N ASP A 109 -18.45 -16.86 -13.93
CA ASP A 109 -19.82 -17.14 -14.35
C ASP A 109 -19.90 -17.24 -15.89
N GLU A 110 -20.13 -18.46 -16.36
CA GLU A 110 -20.11 -18.84 -17.78
C GLU A 110 -21.24 -18.20 -18.62
N GLN A 111 -22.22 -17.56 -17.97
CA GLN A 111 -23.30 -16.85 -18.66
C GLN A 111 -22.87 -15.53 -19.30
N THR A 112 -21.66 -15.05 -18.99
CA THR A 112 -21.14 -13.76 -19.46
C THR A 112 -20.45 -13.87 -20.84
N CYS A 113 -21.17 -14.23 -21.91
CA CYS A 113 -20.64 -13.99 -23.27
C CYS A 113 -20.71 -12.47 -23.53
N PRO A 114 -19.58 -11.74 -23.69
CA PRO A 114 -19.66 -10.32 -23.96
C PRO A 114 -20.24 -10.13 -25.37
N LEU A 115 -21.36 -9.42 -25.43
CA LEU A 115 -21.90 -8.82 -26.65
C LEU A 115 -20.89 -7.76 -27.15
N MET A 116 -19.83 -8.19 -27.83
CA MET A 116 -19.16 -7.30 -28.79
C MET A 116 -20.05 -7.22 -30.02
N GLU A 117 -21.12 -6.44 -29.91
CA GLU A 117 -21.88 -5.99 -31.06
C GLU A 117 -21.17 -4.78 -31.65
N THR A 118 -20.03 -5.03 -32.31
CA THR A 118 -19.45 -4.04 -33.24
C THR A 118 -20.52 -3.80 -34.30
N GLY A 119 -21.02 -2.56 -34.40
CA GLY A 119 -22.19 -2.13 -35.18
C GLY A 119 -22.15 -2.40 -36.68
N GLY A 120 -22.10 -3.67 -37.06
CA GLY A 120 -21.88 -4.15 -38.42
C GLY A 120 -22.05 -5.66 -38.50
N GLY A 121 -23.24 -6.16 -38.15
CA GLY A 121 -23.88 -7.35 -38.74
C GLY A 121 -23.18 -8.72 -38.70
N VAL A 122 -21.99 -8.85 -38.15
CA VAL A 122 -21.31 -10.14 -38.00
C VAL A 122 -21.42 -10.55 -36.54
N ARG A 123 -22.31 -11.50 -36.25
CA ARG A 123 -22.35 -12.19 -34.96
C ARG A 123 -21.14 -13.13 -34.92
N PRO A 124 -20.08 -12.86 -34.13
CA PRO A 124 -19.06 -13.88 -33.91
C PRO A 124 -19.71 -15.04 -33.16
N ASP A 125 -19.54 -16.26 -33.66
CA ASP A 125 -20.02 -17.47 -32.99
C ASP A 125 -19.40 -17.53 -31.58
N CYS A 126 -20.25 -17.26 -30.57
CA CYS A 126 -19.88 -17.32 -29.16
C CYS A 126 -19.28 -18.69 -28.78
N ALA A 127 -19.45 -19.76 -29.57
CA ALA A 127 -18.88 -21.08 -29.30
C ALA A 127 -17.37 -21.15 -29.53
N LEU A 128 -16.85 -20.58 -30.62
CA LEU A 128 -15.42 -20.69 -30.98
C LEU A 128 -14.54 -19.73 -30.17
N LEU A 129 -15.11 -18.55 -29.84
CA LEU A 129 -14.49 -17.59 -28.93
C LEU A 129 -14.58 -18.08 -27.48
N ARG A 130 -15.67 -18.78 -27.08
CA ARG A 130 -15.81 -19.39 -25.75
C ARG A 130 -14.77 -20.46 -25.48
N ASP A 131 -14.41 -21.30 -26.43
CA ASP A 131 -13.43 -22.38 -26.17
C ASP A 131 -11.98 -21.89 -26.11
N THR A 132 -11.65 -20.77 -26.76
CA THR A 132 -10.30 -20.15 -26.71
C THR A 132 -10.16 -19.08 -25.64
N LEU A 133 -11.22 -18.34 -25.30
CA LEU A 133 -11.26 -17.35 -24.21
C LEU A 133 -11.84 -17.89 -22.89
N ARG A 134 -12.24 -19.17 -22.76
CA ARG A 134 -12.79 -19.73 -21.51
C ARG A 134 -11.84 -19.63 -20.31
N GLY A 135 -10.53 -19.64 -20.57
CA GLY A 135 -9.51 -19.66 -19.52
C GLY A 135 -8.75 -18.36 -19.35
N ALA A 136 -8.46 -17.62 -20.42
CA ALA A 136 -7.50 -16.52 -20.36
C ALA A 136 -7.97 -15.30 -19.52
N PRO A 137 -9.14 -14.68 -19.77
CA PRO A 137 -9.54 -13.46 -19.08
C PRO A 137 -9.90 -13.70 -17.61
N SER A 138 -10.58 -14.80 -17.29
CA SER A 138 -10.93 -15.17 -15.91
C SER A 138 -9.68 -15.45 -15.08
N VAL A 139 -8.70 -16.18 -15.63
CA VAL A 139 -7.41 -16.41 -14.97
C VAL A 139 -6.62 -15.11 -14.79
N ILE A 140 -6.63 -14.20 -15.78
CA ILE A 140 -5.95 -12.90 -15.66
C ILE A 140 -6.61 -12.05 -14.56
N VAL A 141 -7.94 -11.95 -14.51
CA VAL A 141 -8.65 -11.16 -13.49
C VAL A 141 -8.39 -11.72 -12.10
N THR A 142 -8.44 -13.04 -11.93
CA THR A 142 -8.15 -13.67 -10.64
C THR A 142 -6.69 -13.49 -10.21
N ALA A 143 -5.73 -13.58 -11.14
CA ALA A 143 -4.32 -13.30 -10.87
C ALA A 143 -4.08 -11.83 -10.49
N LEU A 144 -4.73 -10.88 -11.17
CA LEU A 144 -4.65 -9.46 -10.85
C LEU A 144 -5.25 -9.16 -9.46
N MET A 145 -6.40 -9.76 -9.14
CA MET A 145 -7.01 -9.57 -7.82
C MET A 145 -6.16 -10.18 -6.71
N GLY A 146 -5.58 -11.36 -6.95
CA GLY A 146 -4.65 -12.00 -6.03
C GLY A 146 -3.39 -11.17 -5.79
N THR A 147 -2.77 -10.64 -6.84
CA THR A 147 -1.60 -9.76 -6.71
C THR A 147 -1.93 -8.46 -6.01
N ALA A 148 -3.10 -7.86 -6.27
CA ALA A 148 -3.57 -6.68 -5.56
C ALA A 148 -3.74 -6.94 -4.05
N LEU A 149 -4.29 -8.10 -3.66
CA LEU A 149 -4.46 -8.48 -2.26
C LEU A 149 -3.10 -8.70 -1.57
N VAL A 150 -2.17 -9.40 -2.22
CA VAL A 150 -0.80 -9.58 -1.72
C VAL A 150 -0.10 -8.23 -1.55
N LEU A 151 -0.21 -7.32 -2.52
CA LEU A 151 0.33 -5.97 -2.43
C LEU A 151 -0.27 -5.20 -1.26
N GLN A 152 -1.58 -5.30 -1.03
CA GLN A 152 -2.25 -4.62 0.07
C GLN A 152 -1.73 -5.11 1.43
N VAL A 153 -1.62 -6.43 1.63
CA VAL A 153 -1.06 -7.01 2.86
C VAL A 153 0.41 -6.62 3.03
N TYR A 154 1.18 -6.63 1.94
CA TYR A 154 2.58 -6.23 1.96
C TYR A 154 2.75 -4.76 2.37
N MET A 155 1.87 -3.85 1.92
CA MET A 155 1.85 -2.45 2.33
C MET A 155 1.57 -2.28 3.84
N ILE A 156 0.73 -3.12 4.44
CA ILE A 156 0.48 -3.12 5.90
C ILE A 156 1.74 -3.49 6.66
N VAL A 157 2.45 -4.53 6.22
CA VAL A 157 3.71 -4.97 6.86
C VAL A 157 4.79 -3.90 6.69
N LEU A 158 4.91 -3.33 5.49
CA LEU A 158 5.90 -2.31 5.17
C LEU A 158 5.68 -1.03 6.00
N SER A 159 4.44 -0.58 6.14
CA SER A 159 4.09 0.59 6.95
C SER A 159 4.39 0.38 8.43
N ARG A 160 4.15 -0.82 8.98
CA ARG A 160 4.57 -1.14 10.36
C ARG A 160 6.08 -1.00 10.55
N ARG A 161 6.89 -1.62 9.67
CA ARG A 161 8.35 -1.50 9.73
C ARG A 161 8.82 -0.05 9.61
N TYR A 162 8.14 0.74 8.78
CA TYR A 162 8.44 2.15 8.62
C TYR A 162 8.09 2.99 9.87
N ILE A 163 7.03 2.64 10.60
CA ILE A 163 6.69 3.26 11.89
C ILE A 163 7.80 2.97 12.91
N GLU A 164 8.20 1.71 13.07
CA GLU A 164 9.28 1.30 13.99
C GLU A 164 10.58 2.07 13.70
N GLN A 165 10.93 2.23 12.41
CA GLN A 165 12.09 3.03 11.99
C GLN A 165 11.98 4.53 12.29
N LEU A 166 10.78 5.10 12.15
CA LEU A 166 10.53 6.50 12.47
C LEU A 166 10.58 6.76 13.98
N GLU A 167 10.14 5.78 14.79
CA GLU A 167 10.21 5.81 16.25
C GLU A 167 11.66 5.77 16.72
N GLU A 168 12.46 4.80 16.26
CA GLU A 168 13.89 4.70 16.57
C GLU A 168 14.66 5.96 16.17
N SER A 169 14.37 6.51 14.99
CA SER A 169 14.95 7.78 14.52
C SER A 169 14.58 8.97 15.41
N ARG A 170 13.38 8.97 16.01
CA ARG A 170 12.89 10.05 16.86
C ARG A 170 13.49 9.95 18.28
N GLU A 171 13.63 8.73 18.80
CA GLU A 171 14.23 8.45 20.09
C GLU A 171 15.73 8.74 20.08
N GLY A 172 16.47 8.29 19.06
CA GLY A 172 17.89 8.62 18.90
C GLY A 172 18.13 10.13 18.77
N ARG A 173 17.20 10.85 18.12
CA ARG A 173 17.25 12.32 18.05
C ARG A 173 16.92 12.97 19.40
N ARG A 174 15.96 12.45 20.17
CA ARG A 174 15.67 12.94 21.54
C ARG A 174 16.83 12.68 22.50
N GLY A 175 17.54 11.56 22.38
CA GLY A 175 18.73 11.27 23.20
C GLY A 175 19.88 12.27 22.98
N GLN A 176 20.05 12.80 21.76
CA GLN A 176 21.06 13.83 21.46
C GLN A 176 20.67 15.25 21.92
N TYR A 177 19.37 15.52 22.16
CA TYR A 177 18.87 16.82 22.57
C TYR A 177 18.25 16.84 23.98
N MET A 178 18.22 15.71 24.69
CA MET A 178 18.20 15.72 26.15
C MET A 178 19.54 16.27 26.59
N ARG A 179 19.66 17.60 26.53
CA ARG A 179 20.51 18.32 27.46
C ARG A 179 20.12 17.79 28.82
N VAL A 180 21.07 17.14 29.48
CA VAL A 180 21.13 17.01 30.93
C VAL A 180 20.58 18.33 31.47
N SER A 181 19.33 18.33 31.94
CA SER A 181 18.89 19.37 32.84
C SER A 181 19.76 19.17 34.05
N THR A 182 20.87 19.88 34.08
CA THR A 182 21.74 19.98 35.23
C THR A 182 20.91 20.67 36.30
N GLU A 183 20.07 19.90 37.00
CA GLU A 183 19.77 20.21 38.39
C GLU A 183 21.10 20.03 39.12
N VAL A 184 21.80 21.16 39.26
CA VAL A 184 23.04 21.29 40.02
C VAL A 184 22.69 21.00 41.48
N GLY A 185 22.69 19.73 41.89
CA GLY A 185 22.55 19.43 43.32
C GLY A 185 22.25 17.98 43.71
N LYS A 186 21.78 17.11 42.82
CA LYS A 186 21.46 15.73 43.20
C LYS A 186 21.85 14.78 42.07
N ASP A 187 22.53 13.70 42.42
CA ASP A 187 22.92 12.58 41.55
C ASP A 187 24.16 12.72 40.66
N LEU A 188 25.26 13.20 41.24
CA LEU A 188 26.61 12.98 40.68
C LEU A 188 27.13 11.53 40.84
N PHE A 189 26.35 10.61 41.40
CA PHE A 189 26.80 9.24 41.71
C PHE A 189 25.96 8.10 41.16
N ASP A 190 24.93 8.35 40.35
CA ASP A 190 24.26 7.24 39.66
C ASP A 190 24.92 7.02 38.29
N ALA A 191 26.01 6.25 38.31
CA ALA A 191 26.71 5.81 37.11
C ALA A 191 25.83 4.80 36.36
N HIS A 192 24.87 5.29 35.58
CA HIS A 192 24.31 4.49 34.50
C HIS A 192 25.41 4.19 33.48
N GLU A 193 25.50 2.90 33.14
CA GLU A 193 26.56 2.31 32.34
C GLU A 193 26.94 3.16 31.12
N PRO A 194 28.25 3.37 30.86
CA PRO A 194 28.68 4.10 29.69
C PRO A 194 28.22 3.38 28.41
N TYR A 195 27.55 4.12 27.54
CA TYR A 195 27.17 3.65 26.20
C TYR A 195 28.41 3.05 25.48
N PRO A 196 28.41 1.77 25.08
CA PRO A 196 29.62 1.05 24.64
C PRO A 196 30.12 1.43 23.22
N TYR A 197 29.61 2.51 22.62
CA TYR A 197 29.94 2.91 21.25
C TYR A 197 30.39 4.37 21.08
N ALA A 198 30.71 5.08 22.17
CA ALA A 198 31.42 6.34 22.04
C ALA A 198 32.88 6.05 21.65
N GLU A 199 33.15 5.96 20.33
CA GLU A 199 34.53 5.87 19.84
C GLU A 199 35.33 7.07 20.37
N PRO A 200 36.47 6.85 21.07
CA PRO A 200 37.23 7.92 21.74
C PRO A 200 37.94 8.89 20.79
N TYR A 201 37.83 8.71 19.48
CA TYR A 201 38.62 9.46 18.49
C TYR A 201 37.97 10.74 17.97
N SER A 202 36.73 11.06 18.33
CA SER A 202 36.05 12.28 17.85
C SER A 202 35.67 13.29 18.94
N ALA A 203 36.02 13.05 20.20
CA ALA A 203 35.77 14.00 21.28
C ALA A 203 37.08 14.73 21.61
N PHE A 204 37.16 16.00 21.21
CA PHE A 204 38.20 16.98 21.58
C PHE A 204 39.58 16.82 20.93
N ARG A 205 39.72 17.39 19.72
CA ARG A 205 40.96 18.12 19.41
C ARG A 205 40.82 19.50 20.04
N HIS A 206 41.17 19.59 21.33
CA HIS A 206 41.42 20.89 21.96
C HIS A 206 42.69 21.41 21.29
N SER A 207 42.57 22.43 20.44
CA SER A 207 43.71 23.22 20.02
C SER A 207 44.18 24.01 21.24
N ASP A 208 45.18 23.47 21.93
CA ASP A 208 46.04 24.24 22.82
C ASP A 208 46.84 25.21 21.95
N ASP A 209 46.24 26.36 21.64
CA ASP A 209 46.95 27.55 21.20
C ASP A 209 46.95 28.55 22.35
N THR A 210 47.86 28.35 23.30
CA THR A 210 48.38 29.42 24.16
C THR A 210 49.90 29.28 24.29
N ALA A 211 50.62 30.06 23.48
CA ALA A 211 51.80 30.84 23.87
C ALA A 211 52.23 31.74 22.70
#